data_AF-A0A9D9XCW9-F1
#
_entry.id   AF-A0A9D9XCW9-F1
#
_cell.length_a   1.000
_cell.length_b   1.000
_cell.length_c   1.000
_cell.angle_alpha   90.00
_cell.angle_beta   90.00
_cell.angle_gamma   90.00
#
_symmetry.space_group_name_H-M   'P 1'
#
loop_
_entity.id
_entity.type
_entity.pdbx_description
1 polymer ?
#
loop_
_entity_poly.entity_id
_entity_poly.type
_entity_poly.pdbx_seq_one_letter_code
_entity_poly.pdbx_strand_id
1 'polypeptide(L)'
;MQQVAFLPKVSVVIPIYNMELYLEETILSVLASSYTDYEVLLIDDGSTDNSVSIAKRFANAYPHIYFYEQPNQGVSAARNNAIKWSKGDYILPVDADNLIGKEYISEAVHVLETYPNVKVVTCEAEFIGEKSGKWKQLPFSLSLLARKNMIDNCAMYRKSDWQDCGGYCEEILGREDWDFWISMLKNGGDVVRLPIVGLYYRVRSNSKRRKTQHRKKKLIDLLNVRHADFFEKQLHGRLHYNRTYSKLFNLLEKIFGKRTTVIHPTYSQLAPCIERLPLAFLVNNNVIHQGRNTLKQFSENGLDLVVKSYQIPHIINRLSYGFFRASKAKRAYEYAIILQQQAIGTPQAIAYIEQRFAGLLYQSYFVSVCSTCPYTFNTLIQQPSYEYRTLVLQEIGRFTADLHTKGMLHQDYSGGNILFDVQNGKVLLELVDLNRIVFKHTIGIEEGCKNFERLNIDEEALQILATEYAKARNFDVDMCVESVLKMRWHKHKQR
;
A
#
# COMPACT_ATOMS: atom_id res chain seq x y z
N MET A 1 -15.54 -53.79 -6.80
CA MET A 1 -14.08 -53.58 -6.76
C MET A 1 -13.84 -52.21 -6.15
N GLN A 2 -13.17 -52.12 -5.01
CA GLN A 2 -12.75 -50.83 -4.45
C GLN A 2 -11.75 -50.20 -5.42
N GLN A 3 -12.07 -49.02 -5.93
CA GLN A 3 -11.17 -48.22 -6.75
C GLN A 3 -9.99 -47.83 -5.84
N VAL A 4 -8.80 -48.41 -6.07
CA VAL A 4 -7.59 -47.99 -5.37
C VAL A 4 -7.38 -46.52 -5.73
N ALA A 5 -7.40 -45.64 -4.73
CA ALA A 5 -7.23 -44.21 -4.95
C ALA A 5 -5.85 -43.97 -5.58
N PHE A 6 -5.84 -43.39 -6.78
CA PHE A 6 -4.61 -42.93 -7.41
C PHE A 6 -3.97 -41.84 -6.55
N LEU A 7 -2.74 -42.08 -6.11
CA LEU A 7 -1.93 -41.18 -5.29
C LEU A 7 -0.73 -40.72 -6.12
N PRO A 8 -0.89 -39.66 -6.94
CA PRO A 8 0.18 -39.17 -7.80
C PRO A 8 1.33 -38.61 -6.95
N LYS A 9 2.57 -38.75 -7.41
CA LYS A 9 3.72 -38.07 -6.79
C LYS A 9 3.83 -36.60 -7.18
N VAL A 10 3.46 -36.27 -8.41
CA VAL A 10 3.54 -34.90 -8.95
C VAL A 10 2.17 -34.38 -9.33
N SER A 11 1.86 -33.15 -8.96
CA SER A 11 0.70 -32.41 -9.46
C SER A 11 1.15 -31.31 -10.42
N VAL A 12 0.81 -31.46 -11.70
CA VAL A 12 1.00 -30.41 -12.71
C VAL A 12 -0.18 -29.45 -12.65
N VAL A 13 0.07 -28.18 -12.38
CA VAL A 13 -0.99 -27.16 -12.19
C VAL A 13 -1.00 -26.18 -13.36
N ILE A 14 -2.10 -26.14 -14.11
CA ILE A 14 -2.25 -25.30 -15.30
C ILE A 14 -3.38 -24.29 -15.10
N PRO A 15 -3.09 -23.02 -14.74
CA PRO A 15 -4.09 -21.97 -14.71
C PRO A 15 -4.42 -21.48 -16.12
N ILE A 16 -5.71 -21.37 -16.42
CA ILE A 16 -6.26 -21.09 -17.75
C ILE A 16 -7.07 -19.79 -17.70
N TYR A 17 -6.77 -18.86 -18.60
CA TYR A 17 -7.58 -17.68 -18.84
C TYR A 17 -7.39 -17.21 -20.28
N ASN A 18 -8.37 -17.49 -21.14
CA ASN A 18 -8.36 -17.14 -22.57
C ASN A 18 -7.11 -17.63 -23.33
N MET A 19 -6.93 -18.95 -23.40
CA MET A 19 -5.76 -19.63 -23.98
C MET A 19 -6.13 -20.68 -25.04
N GLU A 20 -7.25 -20.54 -25.73
CA GLU A 20 -7.76 -21.54 -26.68
C GLU A 20 -6.75 -21.95 -27.77
N LEU A 21 -5.88 -21.02 -28.17
CA LEU A 21 -4.87 -21.25 -29.21
C LEU A 21 -3.67 -22.10 -28.77
N TYR A 22 -3.41 -22.21 -27.46
CA TYR A 22 -2.17 -22.79 -26.93
C TYR A 22 -2.39 -23.91 -25.91
N LEU A 23 -3.58 -23.97 -25.32
CA LEU A 23 -3.87 -24.90 -24.23
C LEU A 23 -3.70 -26.36 -24.65
N GLU A 24 -4.15 -26.74 -25.84
CA GLU A 24 -4.03 -28.10 -26.35
C GLU A 24 -2.56 -28.54 -26.48
N GLU A 25 -1.72 -27.70 -27.09
CA GLU A 25 -0.28 -27.97 -27.24
C GLU A 25 0.41 -28.08 -25.87
N THR A 26 0.01 -27.23 -24.91
CA THR A 26 0.52 -27.25 -23.54
C THR A 26 0.20 -28.58 -22.85
N ILE A 27 -1.07 -29.01 -22.88
CA ILE A 27 -1.50 -30.28 -22.26
C ILE A 27 -0.81 -31.48 -22.92
N LEU A 28 -0.68 -31.48 -24.25
CA LEU A 28 0.03 -32.53 -24.98
C LEU A 28 1.51 -32.61 -24.61
N SER A 29 2.17 -31.48 -24.34
CA SER A 29 3.57 -31.49 -23.88
C SER A 29 3.73 -32.13 -22.49
N VAL A 30 2.74 -31.95 -21.61
CA VAL A 30 2.72 -32.59 -20.29
C VAL A 30 2.47 -34.09 -20.43
N LEU A 31 1.49 -34.49 -21.26
CA LEU A 31 1.20 -35.89 -21.56
C LEU A 31 2.37 -36.64 -22.22
N ALA A 32 3.25 -35.92 -22.90
CA ALA A 32 4.45 -36.49 -23.51
C ALA A 32 5.60 -36.75 -22.50
N SER A 33 5.40 -36.44 -21.21
CA SER A 33 6.40 -36.68 -20.18
C SER A 33 6.81 -38.16 -20.09
N SER A 34 8.09 -38.39 -19.81
CA SER A 34 8.62 -39.72 -19.51
C SER A 34 8.29 -40.20 -18.10
N TYR A 35 7.86 -39.31 -17.21
CA TYR A 35 7.42 -39.63 -15.86
C TYR A 35 5.93 -39.95 -15.87
N THR A 36 5.49 -41.02 -15.21
CA THR A 36 4.10 -41.50 -15.29
C THR A 36 3.26 -41.28 -14.03
N ASP A 37 3.91 -41.01 -12.90
CA ASP A 37 3.25 -40.90 -11.59
C ASP A 37 2.83 -39.45 -11.27
N TYR A 38 1.96 -38.90 -12.11
CA TYR A 38 1.49 -37.53 -11.99
C TYR A 38 -0.01 -37.37 -12.26
N GLU A 39 -0.56 -36.27 -11.78
CA GLU A 39 -1.89 -35.76 -12.17
C GLU A 39 -1.75 -34.38 -12.80
N VAL A 40 -2.77 -33.95 -13.55
CA VAL A 40 -2.86 -32.61 -14.13
C VAL A 40 -4.12 -31.92 -13.62
N LEU A 41 -3.98 -30.75 -13.02
CA LEU A 41 -5.09 -29.90 -12.61
C LEU A 41 -5.20 -28.71 -13.56
N LEU A 42 -6.23 -28.74 -14.40
CA LEU A 42 -6.64 -27.64 -15.27
C LEU A 42 -7.61 -26.76 -14.50
N ILE A 43 -7.25 -25.51 -14.25
CA ILE A 43 -8.11 -24.56 -13.53
C ILE A 43 -8.44 -23.35 -14.39
N ASP A 44 -9.70 -23.24 -14.79
CA ASP A 44 -10.19 -22.08 -15.53
C ASP A 44 -10.54 -20.92 -14.60
N ASP A 45 -9.96 -19.75 -14.87
CA ASP A 45 -10.12 -18.50 -14.12
C ASP A 45 -11.10 -17.55 -14.83
N GLY A 46 -12.21 -18.10 -15.34
CA GLY A 46 -13.29 -17.38 -16.00
C GLY A 46 -12.99 -17.02 -17.46
N SER A 47 -12.55 -18.00 -18.26
CA SER A 47 -12.34 -17.80 -19.70
C SER A 47 -13.66 -17.54 -20.43
N THR A 48 -13.57 -16.76 -21.49
CA THR A 48 -14.68 -16.42 -22.39
C THR A 48 -14.50 -16.99 -23.80
N ASP A 49 -13.37 -17.66 -24.05
CA ASP A 49 -13.03 -18.31 -25.31
C ASP A 49 -13.25 -19.83 -25.23
N ASN A 50 -12.77 -20.60 -26.21
CA ASN A 50 -12.98 -22.04 -26.25
C ASN A 50 -12.09 -22.86 -25.28
N SER A 51 -11.35 -22.21 -24.37
CA SER A 51 -10.43 -22.89 -23.43
C SER A 51 -11.13 -23.93 -22.55
N VAL A 52 -12.34 -23.60 -22.05
CA VAL A 52 -13.12 -24.49 -21.16
C VAL A 52 -13.49 -25.79 -21.89
N SER A 53 -13.91 -25.71 -23.15
CA SER A 53 -14.25 -26.88 -23.96
C SER A 53 -13.05 -27.79 -24.18
N ILE A 54 -11.89 -27.19 -24.49
CA ILE A 54 -10.62 -27.93 -24.67
C ILE A 54 -10.24 -28.64 -23.38
N ALA A 55 -10.26 -27.95 -22.23
CA ALA A 55 -9.92 -28.53 -20.94
C ALA A 55 -10.85 -29.70 -20.55
N LYS A 56 -12.16 -29.54 -20.71
CA LYS A 56 -13.16 -30.59 -20.46
C LYS A 56 -12.95 -31.82 -21.35
N ARG A 57 -12.59 -31.61 -22.63
CA ARG A 57 -12.27 -32.72 -23.56
C ARG A 57 -11.09 -33.56 -23.03
N PHE A 58 -10.03 -32.93 -22.55
CA PHE A 58 -8.87 -33.65 -21.98
C PHE A 58 -9.21 -34.33 -20.65
N ALA A 59 -9.92 -33.67 -19.73
CA ALA A 59 -10.34 -34.29 -18.47
C ALA A 59 -11.24 -35.51 -18.69
N ASN A 60 -12.09 -35.50 -19.72
CA ASN A 60 -12.93 -36.65 -20.08
C ASN A 60 -12.13 -37.80 -20.72
N ALA A 61 -11.05 -37.48 -21.43
CA ALA A 61 -10.24 -38.46 -22.15
C ALA A 61 -9.18 -39.14 -21.28
N TYR A 62 -8.71 -38.48 -20.22
CA TYR A 62 -7.59 -38.95 -19.39
C TYR A 62 -7.95 -38.95 -17.90
N PRO A 63 -7.92 -40.11 -17.21
CA PRO A 63 -8.41 -40.24 -15.83
C PRO A 63 -7.56 -39.54 -14.76
N HIS A 64 -6.34 -39.13 -15.11
CA HIS A 64 -5.41 -38.38 -14.25
C HIS A 64 -5.43 -36.87 -14.53
N ILE A 65 -6.32 -36.40 -15.41
CA ILE A 65 -6.54 -34.97 -15.69
C ILE A 65 -7.86 -34.54 -15.05
N TYR A 66 -7.79 -33.50 -14.23
CA TYR A 66 -8.93 -32.93 -13.53
C TYR A 66 -9.17 -31.49 -14.00
N PHE A 67 -10.44 -31.16 -14.25
CA PHE A 67 -10.86 -29.82 -14.62
C PHE A 67 -11.65 -29.16 -13.50
N TYR A 68 -11.31 -27.91 -13.20
CA TYR A 68 -11.98 -27.05 -12.24
C TYR A 68 -12.25 -25.68 -12.87
N GLU A 69 -13.33 -25.05 -12.44
CA GLU A 69 -13.75 -23.74 -12.92
C GLU A 69 -13.98 -22.81 -11.73
N GLN A 70 -13.53 -21.56 -11.83
CA GLN A 70 -13.75 -20.53 -10.83
C GLN A 70 -14.05 -19.18 -11.51
N PRO A 71 -14.76 -18.26 -10.82
CA PRO A 71 -14.82 -16.87 -11.25
C PRO A 71 -13.41 -16.26 -11.33
N ASN A 72 -13.21 -15.31 -12.25
CA ASN A 72 -11.91 -14.64 -12.44
C ASN A 72 -11.44 -13.94 -11.16
N GLN A 73 -10.44 -14.55 -10.52
CA GLN A 73 -9.81 -14.08 -9.29
C GLN A 73 -8.30 -13.84 -9.49
N GLY A 74 -7.79 -14.17 -10.67
CA GLY A 74 -6.40 -13.98 -11.05
C GLY A 74 -5.54 -15.23 -10.84
N VAL A 75 -4.45 -15.28 -11.61
CA VAL A 75 -3.50 -16.41 -11.67
C VAL A 75 -2.98 -16.90 -10.31
N SER A 76 -2.73 -16.02 -9.34
CA SER A 76 -2.29 -16.43 -8.00
C SER A 76 -3.36 -17.23 -7.28
N ALA A 77 -4.62 -16.78 -7.30
CA ALA A 77 -5.75 -17.48 -6.70
C ALA A 77 -5.99 -18.81 -7.39
N ALA A 78 -5.95 -18.83 -8.73
CA ALA A 78 -6.08 -20.06 -9.52
C ALA A 78 -5.00 -21.10 -9.15
N ARG A 79 -3.72 -20.70 -9.08
CA ARG A 79 -2.63 -21.59 -8.64
C ARG A 79 -2.84 -22.07 -7.20
N ASN A 80 -3.16 -21.17 -6.28
CA ASN A 80 -3.41 -21.52 -4.88
C ASN A 80 -4.53 -22.55 -4.73
N ASN A 81 -5.65 -22.37 -5.43
CA ASN A 81 -6.79 -23.29 -5.38
C ASN A 81 -6.44 -24.66 -5.96
N ALA A 82 -5.79 -24.70 -7.12
CA ALA A 82 -5.33 -25.96 -7.69
C ALA A 82 -4.34 -26.70 -6.78
N ILE A 83 -3.35 -26.01 -6.19
CA ILE A 83 -2.39 -26.65 -5.28
C ILE A 83 -3.07 -27.16 -4.01
N LYS A 84 -4.10 -26.48 -3.48
CA LYS A 84 -4.88 -26.99 -2.35
C LYS A 84 -5.58 -28.30 -2.68
N TRP A 85 -6.18 -28.41 -3.86
CA TRP A 85 -6.90 -29.61 -4.31
C TRP A 85 -6.01 -30.74 -4.81
N SER A 86 -4.74 -30.44 -5.08
CA SER A 86 -3.77 -31.40 -5.57
C SER A 86 -3.47 -32.49 -4.54
N LYS A 87 -3.00 -33.65 -5.00
CA LYS A 87 -2.64 -34.81 -4.17
C LYS A 87 -1.14 -35.10 -4.17
N GLY A 88 -0.40 -34.57 -5.15
CA GLY A 88 1.04 -34.76 -5.29
C GLY A 88 1.88 -34.11 -4.19
N ASP A 89 2.97 -34.80 -3.86
CA ASP A 89 4.02 -34.30 -2.97
C ASP A 89 4.78 -33.14 -3.61
N TYR A 90 4.91 -33.16 -4.94
CA TYR A 90 5.58 -32.15 -5.74
C TYR A 90 4.60 -31.38 -6.62
N ILE A 91 4.82 -30.08 -6.73
CA ILE A 91 4.05 -29.18 -7.59
C ILE A 91 4.91 -28.75 -8.75
N LEU A 92 4.38 -28.85 -9.97
CA LEU A 92 4.95 -28.24 -11.16
C LEU A 92 3.89 -27.32 -11.80
N PRO A 93 3.98 -26.00 -11.63
CA PRO A 93 3.01 -25.10 -12.23
C PRO A 93 3.44 -24.74 -13.66
N VAL A 94 2.55 -24.93 -14.64
CA VAL A 94 2.82 -24.71 -16.06
C VAL A 94 1.81 -23.70 -16.61
N ASP A 95 2.28 -22.59 -17.16
CA ASP A 95 1.38 -21.62 -17.79
C ASP A 95 0.76 -22.22 -19.06
N ALA A 96 -0.53 -21.95 -19.29
CA ALA A 96 -1.33 -22.53 -20.38
C ALA A 96 -0.89 -22.15 -21.82
N ASP A 97 0.19 -21.40 -21.97
CA ASP A 97 0.83 -21.07 -23.25
C ASP A 97 2.28 -21.56 -23.38
N ASN A 98 2.84 -22.21 -22.35
CA ASN A 98 4.21 -22.74 -22.35
C ASN A 98 4.22 -24.26 -22.54
N LEU A 99 5.34 -24.80 -23.01
CA LEU A 99 5.53 -26.25 -23.13
C LEU A 99 6.62 -26.73 -22.18
N ILE A 100 6.57 -27.99 -21.78
CA ILE A 100 7.64 -28.64 -21.01
C ILE A 100 8.34 -29.73 -21.80
N GLY A 101 9.61 -29.98 -21.46
CA GLY A 101 10.41 -31.07 -22.02
C GLY A 101 10.04 -32.43 -21.42
N LYS A 102 10.20 -33.49 -22.21
CA LYS A 102 9.81 -34.88 -21.87
C LYS A 102 10.48 -35.40 -20.60
N GLU A 103 11.73 -35.03 -20.36
CA GLU A 103 12.56 -35.48 -19.24
C GLU A 103 12.46 -34.55 -18.02
N TYR A 104 11.75 -33.41 -18.10
CA TYR A 104 11.81 -32.40 -17.04
C TYR A 104 11.27 -32.92 -15.70
N ILE A 105 10.09 -33.56 -15.72
CA ILE A 105 9.43 -34.05 -14.50
C ILE A 105 10.29 -35.12 -13.82
N SER A 106 10.79 -36.11 -14.57
CA SER A 106 11.58 -37.21 -14.03
C SER A 106 12.88 -36.73 -13.38
N GLU A 107 13.62 -35.85 -14.06
CA GLU A 107 14.89 -35.30 -13.54
C GLU A 107 14.66 -34.40 -12.31
N ALA A 108 13.58 -33.61 -12.31
CA ALA A 108 13.25 -32.76 -11.18
C ALA A 108 12.84 -33.55 -9.94
N VAL A 109 12.02 -34.60 -10.10
CA VAL A 109 11.67 -35.53 -9.02
C VAL A 109 12.93 -36.20 -8.48
N HIS A 110 13.81 -36.70 -9.36
CA HIS A 110 15.05 -37.35 -8.93
C HIS A 110 15.91 -36.43 -8.05
N VAL A 111 16.06 -35.15 -8.42
CA VAL A 111 16.81 -34.17 -7.61
C VAL A 111 16.14 -33.92 -6.26
N LEU A 112 14.82 -33.74 -6.22
CA LEU A 112 14.11 -33.47 -4.96
C LEU A 112 14.09 -34.68 -4.01
N GLU A 113 14.03 -35.90 -4.53
CA GLU A 113 14.13 -37.12 -3.73
C GLU A 113 15.56 -37.32 -3.21
N THR A 114 16.58 -37.03 -4.04
CA THR A 114 17.99 -37.26 -3.68
C THR A 114 18.52 -36.22 -2.70
N TYR A 115 18.08 -34.96 -2.82
CA TYR A 115 18.63 -33.84 -2.06
C TYR A 115 17.54 -33.10 -1.26
N PRO A 116 17.30 -33.49 0.01
CA PRO A 116 16.26 -32.88 0.85
C PRO A 116 16.40 -31.37 1.08
N ASN A 117 17.62 -30.82 1.00
CA ASN A 117 17.87 -29.37 1.15
C ASN A 117 17.49 -28.55 -0.10
N VAL A 118 17.32 -29.19 -1.26
CA VAL A 118 16.91 -28.50 -2.49
C VAL A 118 15.43 -28.21 -2.40
N LYS A 119 15.04 -26.93 -2.42
CA LYS A 119 13.63 -26.51 -2.38
C LYS A 119 13.02 -26.33 -3.76
N VAL A 120 13.84 -25.91 -4.73
CA VAL A 120 13.37 -25.56 -6.07
C VAL A 120 14.26 -26.19 -7.11
N VAL A 121 13.64 -26.88 -8.07
CA VAL A 121 14.31 -27.39 -9.27
C VAL A 121 13.81 -26.64 -10.49
N THR A 122 14.76 -26.13 -11.26
CA THR A 122 14.55 -25.38 -12.51
C THR A 122 15.26 -26.09 -13.66
N CYS A 123 15.09 -25.60 -14.88
CA CYS A 123 15.75 -26.14 -16.07
C CYS A 123 16.29 -25.02 -16.96
N GLU A 124 17.08 -25.39 -17.98
CA GLU A 124 17.32 -24.48 -19.09
C GLU A 124 15.99 -24.21 -19.82
N ALA A 125 15.90 -23.03 -20.44
CA ALA A 125 14.69 -22.61 -21.13
C ALA A 125 15.01 -22.07 -22.54
N GLU A 126 14.09 -22.27 -23.46
CA GLU A 126 14.13 -21.70 -24.82
C GLU A 126 12.90 -20.83 -25.08
N PHE A 127 13.08 -19.76 -25.85
CA PHE A 127 11.96 -18.97 -26.32
C PHE A 127 11.30 -19.63 -27.53
N ILE A 128 9.97 -19.60 -27.56
CA ILE A 128 9.15 -19.99 -28.72
C ILE A 128 8.10 -18.89 -29.04
N GLY A 129 7.45 -18.98 -30.21
CA GLY A 129 6.48 -17.99 -30.68
C GLY A 129 7.14 -16.81 -31.38
N GLU A 130 6.85 -15.58 -30.95
CA GLU A 130 7.38 -14.35 -31.58
C GLU A 130 8.90 -14.15 -31.37
N LYS A 131 9.54 -15.01 -30.57
CA LYS A 131 10.97 -15.01 -30.32
C LYS A 131 11.47 -16.45 -30.25
N SER A 132 12.67 -16.69 -30.74
CA SER A 132 13.34 -18.00 -30.67
C SER A 132 14.69 -17.94 -29.96
N GLY A 133 15.19 -19.11 -29.56
CA GLY A 133 16.54 -19.34 -29.06
C GLY A 133 16.66 -19.44 -27.54
N LYS A 134 17.84 -19.88 -27.09
CA LYS A 134 18.14 -20.14 -25.67
C LYS A 134 17.97 -18.91 -24.78
N TRP A 135 17.30 -19.09 -23.66
CA TRP A 135 17.21 -18.09 -22.62
C TRP A 135 18.48 -18.11 -21.77
N LYS A 136 19.31 -17.06 -21.93
CA LYS A 136 20.49 -16.83 -21.06
C LYS A 136 20.05 -16.50 -19.62
N GLN A 137 20.03 -17.52 -18.77
CA GLN A 137 19.74 -17.42 -17.34
C GLN A 137 21.03 -17.29 -16.52
N LEU A 138 21.03 -16.36 -15.57
CA LEU A 138 22.16 -16.18 -14.64
C LEU A 138 22.12 -17.27 -13.54
N PRO A 139 23.26 -17.64 -12.95
CA PRO A 139 23.30 -18.50 -11.77
C PRO A 139 22.46 -17.91 -10.63
N PHE A 140 21.79 -18.79 -9.88
CA PHE A 140 20.98 -18.38 -8.75
C PHE A 140 21.85 -17.78 -7.63
N SER A 141 21.34 -16.72 -6.99
CA SER A 141 21.79 -16.27 -5.68
C SER A 141 20.69 -15.44 -5.02
N LEU A 142 20.61 -15.49 -3.69
CA LEU A 142 19.65 -14.68 -2.93
C LEU A 142 19.83 -13.17 -3.19
N SER A 143 21.08 -12.72 -3.35
CA SER A 143 21.37 -11.30 -3.61
C SER A 143 20.94 -10.84 -5.01
N LEU A 144 20.90 -11.73 -6.00
CA LEU A 144 20.31 -11.43 -7.30
C LEU A 144 18.79 -11.58 -7.27
N LEU A 145 18.24 -12.58 -6.56
CA LEU A 145 16.79 -12.73 -6.34
C LEU A 145 16.19 -11.47 -5.70
N ALA A 146 16.91 -10.85 -4.76
CA ALA A 146 16.50 -9.58 -4.15
C ALA A 146 16.33 -8.42 -5.15
N ARG A 147 16.94 -8.49 -6.35
CA ARG A 147 16.89 -7.40 -7.34
C ARG A 147 16.23 -7.80 -8.66
N LYS A 148 16.02 -9.10 -8.89
CA LYS A 148 15.53 -9.63 -10.15
C LYS A 148 14.69 -10.88 -9.89
N ASN A 149 13.56 -10.96 -10.58
CA ASN A 149 12.85 -12.22 -10.73
C ASN A 149 13.67 -13.12 -11.67
N MET A 150 14.25 -14.19 -11.12
CA MET A 150 15.23 -15.05 -11.81
C MET A 150 14.73 -16.46 -12.08
N ILE A 151 13.71 -16.90 -11.35
CA ILE A 151 13.14 -18.24 -11.44
C ILE A 151 11.80 -18.07 -12.13
N ASP A 152 11.61 -18.81 -13.22
CA ASP A 152 10.32 -18.84 -13.91
C ASP A 152 9.30 -19.57 -13.03
N ASN A 153 8.01 -19.27 -13.20
CA ASN A 153 6.98 -20.01 -12.47
C ASN A 153 7.06 -21.53 -12.73
N CYS A 154 7.49 -21.97 -13.92
CA CYS A 154 7.66 -23.38 -14.27
C CYS A 154 8.90 -24.03 -13.62
N ALA A 155 8.96 -23.98 -12.29
CA ALA A 155 9.93 -24.64 -11.44
C ALA A 155 9.21 -25.62 -10.50
N MET A 156 9.80 -26.80 -10.30
CA MET A 156 9.24 -27.82 -9.41
C MET A 156 9.65 -27.57 -7.96
N TYR A 157 8.72 -27.75 -7.03
CA TYR A 157 8.94 -27.61 -5.58
C TYR A 157 8.06 -28.57 -4.78
N ARG A 158 8.36 -28.77 -3.49
CA ARG A 158 7.50 -29.55 -2.60
C ARG A 158 6.23 -28.79 -2.23
N LYS A 159 5.11 -29.49 -2.21
CA LYS A 159 3.84 -28.95 -1.70
C LYS A 159 3.97 -28.48 -0.24
N SER A 160 4.78 -29.16 0.57
CA SER A 160 5.08 -28.74 1.94
C SER A 160 5.78 -27.38 2.01
N ASP A 161 6.75 -27.11 1.13
CA ASP A 161 7.44 -25.82 1.07
C ASP A 161 6.49 -24.68 0.66
N TRP A 162 5.53 -24.97 -0.24
CA TRP A 162 4.45 -24.03 -0.59
C TRP A 162 3.53 -23.74 0.60
N GLN A 163 3.20 -24.77 1.39
CA GLN A 163 2.38 -24.63 2.60
C GLN A 163 3.11 -23.80 3.65
N ASP A 164 4.39 -24.08 3.89
CA ASP A 164 5.24 -23.38 4.87
C ASP A 164 5.41 -21.89 4.53
N CYS A 165 5.49 -21.54 3.24
CA CYS A 165 5.64 -20.15 2.82
C CYS A 165 4.31 -19.41 2.64
N GLY A 166 3.16 -20.08 2.79
CA GLY A 166 1.82 -19.48 2.68
C GLY A 166 1.33 -19.27 1.24
N GLY A 167 1.92 -19.95 0.26
CA GLY A 167 1.51 -19.92 -1.15
C GLY A 167 1.74 -18.60 -1.90
N TYR A 168 1.05 -18.41 -3.03
CA TYR A 168 1.19 -17.23 -3.88
C TYR A 168 0.41 -16.05 -3.32
N CYS A 169 1.02 -14.86 -3.32
CA CYS A 169 0.33 -13.64 -2.92
C CYS A 169 -0.66 -13.16 -3.99
N GLU A 170 -1.94 -13.07 -3.63
CA GLU A 170 -3.02 -12.65 -4.54
C GLU A 170 -3.04 -11.14 -4.79
N GLU A 171 -2.51 -10.34 -3.85
CA GLU A 171 -2.36 -8.89 -4.02
C GLU A 171 -1.31 -8.50 -5.08
N ILE A 172 -0.37 -9.41 -5.39
CA ILE A 172 0.71 -9.12 -6.34
C ILE A 172 0.26 -9.44 -7.76
N LEU A 173 -0.01 -8.37 -8.51
CA LEU A 173 -0.49 -8.46 -9.88
C LEU A 173 0.66 -8.34 -10.88
N GLY A 174 1.11 -9.51 -11.35
CA GLY A 174 2.20 -9.64 -12.30
C GLY A 174 3.55 -9.70 -11.59
N ARG A 175 4.32 -10.75 -11.90
CA ARG A 175 5.52 -11.15 -11.15
C ARG A 175 5.21 -11.68 -9.75
N GLU A 176 4.06 -12.31 -9.61
CA GLU A 176 3.65 -13.06 -8.43
C GLU A 176 4.62 -14.20 -8.09
N ASP A 177 5.23 -14.79 -9.12
CA ASP A 177 6.33 -15.74 -9.01
C ASP A 177 7.52 -15.15 -8.21
N TRP A 178 7.86 -13.88 -8.42
CA TRP A 178 8.98 -13.26 -7.73
C TRP A 178 8.78 -13.18 -6.21
N ASP A 179 7.57 -12.81 -5.79
CA ASP A 179 7.20 -12.81 -4.38
C ASP A 179 7.21 -14.22 -3.79
N PHE A 180 6.67 -15.18 -4.54
CA PHE A 180 6.63 -16.58 -4.13
C PHE A 180 8.04 -17.14 -3.92
N TRP A 181 8.95 -16.92 -4.86
CA TRP A 181 10.34 -17.38 -4.75
C TRP A 181 11.10 -16.72 -3.61
N ILE A 182 10.84 -15.43 -3.32
CA ILE A 182 11.41 -14.80 -2.13
C ILE A 182 10.84 -15.48 -0.86
N SER A 183 9.53 -15.71 -0.80
CA SER A 183 8.87 -16.36 0.34
C SER A 183 9.43 -17.76 0.60
N MET A 184 9.67 -18.53 -0.46
CA MET A 184 10.17 -19.90 -0.40
C MET A 184 11.65 -20.00 0.00
N LEU A 185 12.48 -19.05 -0.43
CA LEU A 185 13.95 -19.14 -0.31
C LEU A 185 14.57 -18.18 0.72
N LYS A 186 13.81 -17.22 1.27
CA LYS A 186 14.36 -16.22 2.23
C LYS A 186 14.91 -16.83 3.52
N ASN A 187 14.48 -18.04 3.86
CA ASN A 187 14.88 -18.76 5.08
C ASN A 187 15.90 -19.89 4.81
N GLY A 188 16.45 -19.98 3.60
CA GLY A 188 17.39 -21.03 3.19
C GLY A 188 16.79 -22.05 2.23
N GLY A 189 17.59 -23.05 1.86
CA GLY A 189 17.29 -24.05 0.83
C GLY A 189 17.98 -23.74 -0.50
N ASP A 190 18.27 -24.80 -1.24
CA ASP A 190 19.03 -24.73 -2.49
C ASP A 190 18.10 -24.69 -3.72
N VAL A 191 18.61 -24.04 -4.78
CA VAL A 191 17.98 -24.03 -6.10
C VAL A 191 18.90 -24.77 -7.06
N VAL A 192 18.40 -25.84 -7.67
CA VAL A 192 19.13 -26.61 -8.68
C VAL A 192 18.59 -26.26 -10.06
N ARG A 193 19.49 -26.09 -11.03
CA ARG A 193 19.12 -25.96 -12.44
C ARG A 193 19.60 -27.17 -13.20
N LEU A 194 18.66 -27.92 -13.75
CA LEU A 194 18.93 -29.08 -14.60
C LEU A 194 19.59 -28.63 -15.91
N PRO A 195 20.60 -29.36 -16.42
CA PRO A 195 21.30 -29.05 -17.66
C PRO A 195 20.53 -29.55 -18.92
N ILE A 196 19.20 -29.51 -18.86
CA ILE A 196 18.29 -29.88 -19.96
C ILE A 196 17.36 -28.72 -20.29
N VAL A 197 16.92 -28.64 -21.54
CA VAL A 197 15.85 -27.72 -21.94
C VAL A 197 14.52 -28.33 -21.50
N GLY A 198 14.06 -27.92 -20.32
CA GLY A 198 12.81 -28.40 -19.72
C GLY A 198 11.63 -27.45 -19.91
N LEU A 199 11.88 -26.20 -20.33
CA LEU A 199 10.87 -25.16 -20.50
C LEU A 199 10.98 -24.52 -21.89
N TYR A 200 9.87 -24.50 -22.61
CA TYR A 200 9.71 -23.71 -23.83
C TYR A 200 8.77 -22.55 -23.53
N TYR A 201 9.35 -21.38 -23.29
CA TYR A 201 8.65 -20.17 -22.87
C TYR A 201 8.12 -19.40 -24.08
N ARG A 202 6.80 -19.25 -24.17
CA ARG A 202 6.16 -18.58 -25.30
C ARG A 202 6.14 -17.06 -25.16
N VAL A 203 6.68 -16.38 -26.16
CA VAL A 203 6.64 -14.91 -26.24
C VAL A 203 5.45 -14.47 -27.10
N ARG A 204 4.56 -13.68 -26.49
CA ARG A 204 3.36 -13.11 -27.13
C ARG A 204 3.29 -11.59 -26.95
N SER A 205 2.84 -10.91 -28.00
CA SER A 205 2.63 -9.46 -28.05
C SER A 205 1.60 -8.97 -27.03
N ASN A 206 0.55 -9.75 -26.75
CA ASN A 206 -0.56 -9.40 -25.84
C ASN A 206 -0.40 -9.93 -24.39
N SER A 207 0.81 -10.32 -23.99
CA SER A 207 1.07 -10.92 -22.67
C SER A 207 0.75 -10.00 -21.47
N LYS A 208 0.27 -10.60 -20.36
CA LYS A 208 -0.03 -9.93 -19.08
C LYS A 208 1.17 -9.12 -18.54
N ARG A 209 2.39 -9.59 -18.80
CA ARG A 209 3.65 -8.92 -18.42
C ARG A 209 3.77 -7.51 -19.01
N ARG A 210 3.33 -7.29 -20.26
CA ARG A 210 3.37 -5.96 -20.90
C ARG A 210 2.30 -5.04 -20.31
N LYS A 211 1.09 -5.57 -20.09
CA LYS A 211 -0.04 -4.83 -19.50
C LYS A 211 0.26 -4.32 -18.08
N THR A 212 1.03 -5.06 -17.28
CA THR A 212 1.33 -4.72 -15.87
C THR A 212 2.55 -3.82 -15.67
N GLN A 213 3.23 -3.39 -16.74
CA GLN A 213 4.47 -2.60 -16.65
C GLN A 213 4.31 -1.27 -15.90
N HIS A 214 3.13 -0.64 -15.94
CA HIS A 214 2.82 0.59 -15.21
C HIS A 214 2.74 0.38 -13.68
N ARG A 215 2.58 -0.87 -13.21
CA ARG A 215 2.45 -1.23 -11.78
C ARG A 215 3.76 -1.54 -11.08
N LYS A 216 4.90 -1.35 -11.76
CA LYS A 216 6.25 -1.65 -11.22
C LYS A 216 6.50 -1.04 -9.84
N LYS A 217 6.07 0.21 -9.60
CA LYS A 217 6.27 0.86 -8.29
C LYS A 217 5.49 0.13 -7.19
N LYS A 218 4.18 -0.09 -7.41
CA LYS A 218 3.31 -0.82 -6.48
C LYS A 218 3.84 -2.22 -6.16
N LEU A 219 4.35 -2.95 -7.15
CA LEU A 219 5.02 -4.25 -6.93
C LEU A 219 6.21 -4.12 -5.97
N ILE A 220 7.10 -3.16 -6.20
CA ILE A 220 8.29 -2.96 -5.37
C ILE A 220 7.90 -2.56 -3.94
N ASP A 221 6.86 -1.74 -3.79
CA ASP A 221 6.34 -1.33 -2.48
C ASP A 221 5.77 -2.54 -1.73
N LEU A 222 4.96 -3.38 -2.39
CA LEU A 222 4.41 -4.62 -1.81
C LEU A 222 5.51 -5.61 -1.41
N LEU A 223 6.52 -5.80 -2.27
CA LEU A 223 7.66 -6.65 -1.94
C LEU A 223 8.37 -6.14 -0.69
N ASN A 224 8.67 -4.84 -0.61
CA ASN A 224 9.36 -4.27 0.56
C ASN A 224 8.58 -4.45 1.85
N VAL A 225 7.24 -4.38 1.81
CA VAL A 225 6.39 -4.61 2.98
C VAL A 225 6.41 -6.07 3.39
N ARG A 226 6.31 -6.99 2.43
CA ARG A 226 6.24 -8.44 2.70
C ARG A 226 7.58 -9.06 3.08
N HIS A 227 8.68 -8.53 2.57
CA HIS A 227 10.02 -9.13 2.65
C HIS A 227 11.09 -8.16 3.16
N ALA A 228 10.72 -7.27 4.08
CA ALA A 228 11.62 -6.27 4.65
C ALA A 228 12.93 -6.89 5.17
N ASP A 229 12.84 -7.94 5.99
CA ASP A 229 14.02 -8.60 6.58
C ASP A 229 14.91 -9.27 5.52
N PHE A 230 14.31 -9.81 4.46
CA PHE A 230 15.06 -10.39 3.35
C PHE A 230 15.84 -9.30 2.60
N PHE A 231 15.22 -8.16 2.31
CA PHE A 231 15.92 -7.04 1.68
C PHE A 231 16.98 -6.45 2.60
N GLU A 232 16.72 -6.33 3.90
CA GLU A 232 17.73 -5.89 4.86
C GLU A 232 18.97 -6.79 4.82
N LYS A 233 18.77 -8.12 4.87
CA LYS A 233 19.86 -9.10 4.78
C LYS A 233 20.61 -9.04 3.44
N GLN A 234 19.90 -8.93 2.33
CA GLN A 234 20.50 -9.06 0.98
C GLN A 234 20.99 -7.75 0.36
N LEU A 235 20.42 -6.62 0.78
CA LEU A 235 20.61 -5.29 0.19
C LEU A 235 21.03 -4.23 1.23
N HIS A 236 21.09 -4.56 2.52
CA HIS A 236 21.35 -3.63 3.62
C HIS A 236 20.34 -2.47 3.68
N GLY A 237 19.09 -2.77 3.32
CA GLY A 237 17.99 -1.82 3.27
C GLY A 237 16.92 -2.29 2.29
N ARG A 238 15.99 -1.39 1.95
CA ARG A 238 14.88 -1.67 1.04
C ARG A 238 15.33 -1.92 -0.41
N LEU A 239 14.46 -2.56 -1.19
CA LEU A 239 14.53 -2.60 -2.65
C LEU A 239 14.05 -1.27 -3.23
N HIS A 240 14.91 -0.60 -4.00
CA HIS A 240 14.57 0.66 -4.68
C HIS A 240 13.98 0.42 -6.07
N TYR A 241 13.23 1.40 -6.59
CA TYR A 241 12.66 1.31 -7.94
C TYR A 241 13.72 1.07 -9.02
N ASN A 242 14.88 1.71 -8.88
CA ASN A 242 16.05 1.30 -9.64
C ASN A 242 16.78 0.17 -8.89
N ARG A 243 16.32 -1.05 -9.15
CA ARG A 243 16.72 -2.27 -8.45
C ARG A 243 18.23 -2.53 -8.52
N THR A 244 18.86 -2.18 -9.64
CA THR A 244 20.30 -2.40 -9.84
C THR A 244 21.14 -1.65 -8.80
N TYR A 245 20.76 -0.40 -8.50
CA TYR A 245 21.50 0.48 -7.58
C TYR A 245 21.00 0.42 -6.14
N SER A 246 20.12 -0.53 -5.78
CA SER A 246 19.53 -0.57 -4.43
C SER A 246 20.59 -0.65 -3.33
N LYS A 247 21.62 -1.48 -3.48
CA LYS A 247 22.74 -1.56 -2.50
C LYS A 247 23.47 -0.21 -2.34
N LEU A 248 23.73 0.47 -3.46
CA LEU A 248 24.40 1.77 -3.46
C LEU A 248 23.53 2.83 -2.77
N PHE A 249 22.23 2.88 -3.10
CA PHE A 249 21.31 3.82 -2.45
C PHE A 249 21.16 3.54 -0.97
N ASN A 250 21.07 2.28 -0.56
CA ASN A 250 21.00 1.91 0.86
C ASN A 250 22.29 2.29 1.60
N LEU A 251 23.46 2.10 0.99
CA LEU A 251 24.73 2.56 1.54
C LEU A 251 24.74 4.07 1.75
N LEU A 252 24.30 4.84 0.74
CA LEU A 252 24.19 6.29 0.83
C LEU A 252 23.14 6.73 1.88
N GLU A 253 21.99 6.07 1.95
CA GLU A 253 20.97 6.31 2.98
C GLU A 253 21.50 5.98 4.38
N LYS A 254 22.38 4.98 4.54
CA LYS A 254 23.01 4.68 5.83
C LYS A 254 24.01 5.74 6.28
N ILE A 255 24.76 6.32 5.33
CA ILE A 255 25.79 7.34 5.62
C ILE A 255 25.17 8.73 5.80
N PHE A 256 24.26 9.11 4.90
CA PHE A 256 23.73 10.48 4.81
C PHE A 256 22.27 10.60 5.22
N GLY A 257 21.58 9.47 5.41
CA GLY A 257 20.19 9.44 5.83
C GLY A 257 20.06 9.61 7.34
N LYS A 258 19.12 10.44 7.74
CA LYS A 258 18.71 10.59 9.13
C LYS A 258 17.21 10.44 9.23
N ARG A 259 16.77 9.49 10.04
CA ARG A 259 15.37 9.33 10.44
C ARG A 259 15.19 9.83 11.86
N THR A 260 14.19 10.66 12.08
CA THR A 260 13.72 11.06 13.41
C THR A 260 12.30 10.56 13.58
N THR A 261 12.03 9.82 14.64
CA THR A 261 10.70 9.33 15.00
C THR A 261 10.45 9.74 16.44
N VAL A 262 9.34 10.42 16.70
CA VAL A 262 8.89 10.78 18.05
C VAL A 262 7.50 10.21 18.23
N ILE A 263 7.31 9.51 19.35
CA ILE A 263 6.05 8.86 19.72
C ILE A 263 5.65 9.40 21.09
N HIS A 264 4.39 9.76 21.24
CA HIS A 264 3.82 10.19 22.51
C HIS A 264 3.95 9.06 23.55
N PRO A 265 4.39 9.34 24.79
CA PRO A 265 4.71 8.29 25.77
C PRO A 265 3.60 7.27 26.02
N THR A 266 2.34 7.74 26.09
CA THR A 266 1.13 6.91 26.27
C THR A 266 0.88 5.92 25.11
N TYR A 267 1.55 6.10 23.99
CA TYR A 267 1.40 5.30 22.77
C TYR A 267 2.71 4.58 22.39
N SER A 268 3.65 4.42 23.33
CA SER A 268 4.93 3.74 23.11
C SER A 268 4.77 2.31 22.57
N GLN A 269 3.69 1.61 22.91
CA GLN A 269 3.30 0.32 22.37
C GLN A 269 3.09 0.30 20.85
N LEU A 270 2.83 1.47 20.22
CA LEU A 270 2.66 1.58 18.77
C LEU A 270 4.01 1.70 18.03
N ALA A 271 5.15 1.74 18.72
CA ALA A 271 6.46 1.91 18.10
C ALA A 271 6.74 0.94 16.92
N PRO A 272 6.45 -0.37 17.01
CA PRO A 272 6.69 -1.27 15.88
C PRO A 272 5.88 -0.94 14.62
N CYS A 273 4.66 -0.40 14.78
CA CYS A 273 3.84 0.04 13.65
C CYS A 273 4.37 1.38 13.09
N ILE A 274 4.62 2.36 13.96
CA ILE A 274 5.12 3.69 13.57
C ILE A 274 6.49 3.58 12.87
N GLU A 275 7.34 2.66 13.29
CA GLU A 275 8.62 2.40 12.65
C GLU A 275 8.47 1.87 11.22
N ARG A 276 7.46 1.05 10.94
CA ARG A 276 7.19 0.51 9.60
C ARG A 276 6.29 1.41 8.76
N LEU A 277 5.75 2.47 9.34
CA LEU A 277 4.74 3.34 8.74
C LEU A 277 5.14 3.90 7.35
N PRO A 278 6.37 4.36 7.07
CA PRO A 278 6.69 4.89 5.74
C PRO A 278 6.49 3.88 4.62
N LEU A 279 6.76 2.59 4.86
CA LEU A 279 6.54 1.51 3.90
C LEU A 279 5.06 1.12 3.85
N ALA A 280 4.43 0.93 5.02
CA ALA A 280 3.01 0.61 5.12
C ALA A 280 2.12 1.68 4.44
N PHE A 281 2.52 2.95 4.51
CA PHE A 281 1.85 4.06 3.85
C PHE A 281 1.84 3.97 2.34
N LEU A 282 2.83 3.34 1.71
CA LEU A 282 2.87 3.20 0.25
C LEU A 282 1.83 2.19 -0.25
N VAL A 283 1.62 1.11 0.50
CA VAL A 283 0.74 0.00 0.10
C VAL A 283 -0.69 0.13 0.62
N ASN A 284 -0.92 0.90 1.68
CA ASN A 284 -2.25 1.12 2.25
C ASN A 284 -3.16 1.83 1.23
N ASN A 285 -4.31 1.25 0.92
CA ASN A 285 -5.27 1.79 -0.05
C ASN A 285 -6.42 2.59 0.60
N ASN A 286 -6.49 2.67 1.93
CA ASN A 286 -7.51 3.42 2.66
C ASN A 286 -7.17 4.92 2.67
N VAL A 287 -7.51 5.62 1.59
CA VAL A 287 -7.20 7.04 1.35
C VAL A 287 -8.38 7.92 1.76
N ILE A 288 -8.15 8.84 2.70
CA ILE A 288 -9.13 9.86 3.09
C ILE A 288 -9.05 11.06 2.13
N HIS A 289 -7.83 11.48 1.78
CA HIS A 289 -7.60 12.63 0.91
C HIS A 289 -6.31 12.48 0.11
N GLN A 290 -6.34 12.85 -1.17
CA GLN A 290 -5.18 12.83 -2.04
C GLN A 290 -5.09 14.15 -2.82
N GLY A 291 -4.05 14.93 -2.53
CA GLY A 291 -3.73 16.17 -3.24
C GLY A 291 -2.26 16.51 -3.04
N ARG A 292 -1.96 17.75 -2.64
CA ARG A 292 -0.58 18.14 -2.25
C ARG A 292 -0.07 17.32 -1.07
N ASN A 293 -0.93 17.08 -0.08
CA ASN A 293 -0.69 16.14 1.00
C ASN A 293 -1.58 14.91 0.79
N THR A 294 -1.19 13.78 1.36
CA THR A 294 -1.99 12.54 1.32
C THR A 294 -2.34 12.13 2.73
N LEU A 295 -3.62 11.86 2.98
CA LEU A 295 -4.13 11.34 4.25
C LEU A 295 -4.63 9.93 4.04
N LYS A 296 -4.20 9.01 4.90
CA LYS A 296 -4.64 7.61 4.90
C LYS A 296 -5.04 7.18 6.30
N GLN A 297 -6.01 6.28 6.38
CA GLN A 297 -6.47 5.70 7.63
C GLN A 297 -5.80 4.35 7.89
N PHE A 298 -5.44 4.10 9.14
CA PHE A 298 -4.88 2.83 9.62
C PHE A 298 -5.68 2.37 10.84
N SER A 299 -5.71 1.07 11.11
CA SER A 299 -6.30 0.51 12.32
C SER A 299 -5.24 -0.35 13.01
N GLU A 300 -4.87 0.01 14.23
CA GLU A 300 -3.75 -0.57 14.97
C GLU A 300 -4.10 -0.69 16.45
N ASN A 301 -4.01 -1.90 17.01
CA ASN A 301 -4.38 -2.18 18.41
C ASN A 301 -5.77 -1.63 18.82
N GLY A 302 -6.75 -1.69 17.92
CA GLY A 302 -8.11 -1.18 18.15
C GLY A 302 -8.25 0.34 18.07
N LEU A 303 -7.19 1.07 17.70
CA LEU A 303 -7.22 2.51 17.46
C LEU A 303 -7.32 2.80 15.97
N ASP A 304 -8.27 3.65 15.59
CA ASP A 304 -8.32 4.23 14.26
C ASP A 304 -7.40 5.45 14.19
N LEU A 305 -6.42 5.37 13.29
CA LEU A 305 -5.36 6.37 13.13
C LEU A 305 -5.51 7.08 11.79
N VAL A 306 -5.20 8.38 11.79
CA VAL A 306 -5.04 9.18 10.58
C VAL A 306 -3.58 9.53 10.41
N VAL A 307 -3.03 9.18 9.25
CA VAL A 307 -1.64 9.46 8.89
C VAL A 307 -1.61 10.46 7.75
N LYS A 308 -0.99 11.62 7.99
CA LYS A 308 -0.82 12.68 7.00
C LYS A 308 0.62 12.71 6.50
N SER A 309 0.81 12.41 5.22
CA SER A 309 2.06 12.62 4.48
C SER A 309 2.08 14.01 3.87
N TYR A 310 3.15 14.77 4.13
CA TYR A 310 3.29 16.14 3.64
C TYR A 310 4.09 16.25 2.36
N GLN A 311 3.66 17.14 1.46
CA GLN A 311 4.45 17.51 0.29
C GLN A 311 5.78 18.15 0.70
N ILE A 312 6.84 17.71 0.05
CA ILE A 312 8.18 18.29 0.15
C ILE A 312 8.22 19.58 -0.68
N PRO A 313 8.72 20.70 -0.13
CA PRO A 313 9.00 21.89 -0.94
C PRO A 313 10.04 21.61 -2.05
N HIS A 314 9.92 22.28 -3.20
CA HIS A 314 10.90 22.17 -4.29
C HIS A 314 12.34 22.50 -3.82
N ILE A 315 13.34 21.91 -4.49
CA ILE A 315 14.78 21.97 -4.10
C ILE A 315 15.26 23.40 -3.81
N ILE A 316 14.86 24.37 -4.62
CA ILE A 316 15.26 25.78 -4.48
C ILE A 316 14.77 26.38 -3.14
N ASN A 317 13.58 25.97 -2.67
CA ASN A 317 13.03 26.37 -1.37
C ASN A 317 13.58 25.54 -0.20
N ARG A 318 14.27 24.42 -0.47
CA ARG A 318 14.91 23.59 0.56
C ARG A 318 16.27 24.13 0.98
N LEU A 319 17.01 24.78 0.08
CA LEU A 319 18.32 25.36 0.40
C LEU A 319 18.21 26.63 1.25
N SER A 320 17.15 27.44 1.06
CA SER A 320 16.95 28.68 1.83
C SER A 320 16.40 28.49 3.25
N TYR A 321 15.76 27.35 3.55
CA TYR A 321 15.05 27.13 4.84
C TYR A 321 15.20 25.72 5.45
N GLY A 322 15.78 24.74 4.75
CA GLY A 322 15.66 23.32 5.08
C GLY A 322 16.50 22.83 6.26
N PHE A 323 17.55 23.56 6.64
CA PHE A 323 18.43 23.18 7.75
C PHE A 323 17.88 23.56 9.13
N PHE A 324 17.07 24.61 9.24
CA PHE A 324 16.64 25.16 10.54
C PHE A 324 15.13 25.09 10.80
N ARG A 325 14.30 25.08 9.77
CA ARG A 325 12.84 25.07 9.96
C ARG A 325 12.32 23.66 10.26
N ALA A 326 11.60 23.52 11.37
CA ALA A 326 10.87 22.29 11.71
C ALA A 326 9.91 21.88 10.58
N SER A 327 9.78 20.58 10.32
CA SER A 327 8.88 20.10 9.28
C SER A 327 7.42 20.43 9.59
N LYS A 328 6.55 20.33 8.58
CA LYS A 328 5.10 20.45 8.79
C LYS A 328 4.58 19.36 9.75
N ALA A 329 5.11 18.15 9.66
CA ALA A 329 4.71 17.06 10.53
C ALA A 329 5.11 17.31 11.98
N LYS A 330 6.36 17.71 12.22
CA LYS A 330 6.85 18.05 13.57
C LYS A 330 6.02 19.18 14.18
N ARG A 331 5.77 20.25 13.42
CA ARG A 331 4.91 21.37 13.90
C ARG A 331 3.48 20.93 14.16
N ALA A 332 2.88 20.09 13.31
CA ALA A 332 1.54 19.57 13.55
C ALA A 332 1.47 18.78 14.87
N TYR A 333 2.46 17.94 15.14
CA TYR A 333 2.58 17.19 16.38
C TYR A 333 2.77 18.11 17.59
N GLU A 334 3.79 18.97 17.58
CA GLU A 334 4.07 19.88 18.70
C GLU A 334 2.88 20.78 19.01
N TYR A 335 2.20 21.29 17.98
CA TYR A 335 1.06 22.18 18.19
C TYR A 335 -0.15 21.42 18.71
N ALA A 336 -0.38 20.18 18.30
CA ALA A 336 -1.43 19.34 18.88
C ALA A 336 -1.22 19.13 20.38
N ILE A 337 0.02 18.87 20.81
CA ILE A 337 0.36 18.74 22.23
C ILE A 337 0.09 20.04 22.98
N ILE A 338 0.48 21.20 22.43
CA ILE A 338 0.20 22.51 23.02
C ILE A 338 -1.31 22.74 23.16
N LEU A 339 -2.09 22.47 22.11
CA LEU A 339 -3.55 22.62 22.13
C LEU A 339 -4.18 21.74 23.21
N GLN A 340 -3.78 20.47 23.31
CA GLN A 340 -4.27 19.53 24.33
C GLN A 340 -3.96 20.00 25.75
N GLN A 341 -2.73 20.47 26.00
CA GLN A 341 -2.33 21.03 27.31
C GLN A 341 -3.13 22.27 27.69
N GLN A 342 -3.59 23.03 26.69
CA GLN A 342 -4.43 24.21 26.87
C GLN A 342 -5.93 23.90 26.78
N ALA A 343 -6.33 22.63 26.82
CA ALA A 343 -7.72 22.17 26.70
C ALA A 343 -8.45 22.68 25.44
N ILE A 344 -7.72 22.91 24.35
CA ILE A 344 -8.29 23.19 23.03
C ILE A 344 -8.49 21.87 22.29
N GLY A 345 -9.71 21.63 21.81
CA GLY A 345 -10.06 20.42 21.10
C GLY A 345 -9.25 20.21 19.82
N THR A 346 -8.62 19.04 19.70
CA THR A 346 -7.90 18.55 18.52
C THR A 346 -7.65 17.05 18.68
N PRO A 347 -7.61 16.25 17.60
CA PRO A 347 -7.36 14.82 17.72
C PRO A 347 -6.05 14.50 18.45
N GLN A 348 -6.06 13.43 19.25
CA GLN A 348 -4.88 13.02 20.02
C GLN A 348 -3.69 12.77 19.10
N ALA A 349 -2.59 13.49 19.33
CA ALA A 349 -1.37 13.30 18.55
C ALA A 349 -0.61 12.08 19.07
N ILE A 350 -0.21 11.21 18.15
CA ILE A 350 0.48 9.95 18.47
C ILE A 350 1.96 10.08 18.14
N ALA A 351 2.29 10.50 16.93
CA ALA A 351 3.67 10.51 16.49
C ALA A 351 3.95 11.48 15.34
N TYR A 352 5.23 11.76 15.11
CA TYR A 352 5.71 12.24 13.83
C TYR A 352 6.97 11.50 13.38
N ILE A 353 7.17 11.45 12.07
CA ILE A 353 8.38 10.91 11.43
C ILE A 353 8.94 11.97 10.50
N GLU A 354 10.26 12.17 10.53
CA GLU A 354 11.01 12.94 9.53
C GLU A 354 12.12 12.07 8.93
N GLN A 355 12.27 12.12 7.60
CA GLN A 355 13.39 11.51 6.90
C GLN A 355 14.14 12.57 6.10
N ARG A 356 15.44 12.64 6.34
CA ARG A 356 16.37 13.59 5.74
C ARG A 356 17.50 12.84 5.06
N PHE A 357 17.97 13.36 3.94
CA PHE A 357 19.15 12.86 3.23
C PHE A 357 20.12 14.02 3.04
N ALA A 358 21.36 13.88 3.54
CA ALA A 358 22.33 14.96 3.60
C ALA A 358 21.74 16.25 4.23
N GLY A 359 20.97 16.09 5.32
CA GLY A 359 20.29 17.19 6.04
C GLY A 359 18.98 17.68 5.40
N LEU A 360 18.74 17.39 4.12
CA LEU A 360 17.54 17.85 3.39
C LEU A 360 16.35 16.94 3.66
N LEU A 361 15.24 17.52 4.13
CA LEU A 361 13.96 16.80 4.31
C LEU A 361 13.44 16.29 2.96
N TYR A 362 13.11 15.01 2.90
CA TYR A 362 12.47 14.38 1.74
C TYR A 362 11.22 13.56 2.10
N GLN A 363 10.91 13.37 3.38
CA GLN A 363 9.67 12.69 3.78
C GLN A 363 9.29 13.11 5.19
N SER A 364 8.01 13.32 5.45
CA SER A 364 7.53 13.57 6.80
C SER A 364 6.07 13.16 6.99
N TYR A 365 5.78 12.57 8.15
CA TYR A 365 4.48 12.03 8.51
C TYR A 365 4.02 12.56 9.86
N PHE A 366 2.76 12.95 9.96
CA PHE A 366 2.08 13.20 11.23
C PHE A 366 1.02 12.12 11.45
N VAL A 367 0.94 11.61 12.69
CA VAL A 367 0.02 10.55 13.09
C VAL A 367 -0.81 11.03 14.26
N SER A 368 -2.13 10.92 14.13
CA SER A 368 -3.10 11.18 15.19
C SER A 368 -4.11 10.06 15.28
N VAL A 369 -4.85 10.00 16.38
CA VAL A 369 -6.14 9.30 16.44
C VAL A 369 -7.09 9.96 15.43
N CYS A 370 -8.01 9.18 14.88
CA CYS A 370 -9.09 9.68 14.05
C CYS A 370 -10.05 10.53 14.91
N SER A 371 -10.46 11.69 14.39
CA SER A 371 -11.47 12.51 15.06
C SER A 371 -12.79 11.74 15.13
N THR A 372 -13.48 11.82 16.28
CA THR A 372 -14.85 11.28 16.41
C THR A 372 -15.90 12.24 15.87
N CYS A 373 -15.53 13.48 15.52
CA CYS A 373 -16.45 14.47 14.97
C CYS A 373 -16.84 14.11 13.53
N PRO A 374 -18.12 13.85 13.24
CA PRO A 374 -18.56 13.40 11.91
C PRO A 374 -18.72 14.55 10.91
N TYR A 375 -18.77 15.79 11.37
CA TYR A 375 -19.05 16.95 10.53
C TYR A 375 -17.88 17.93 10.47
N THR A 376 -17.76 18.61 9.33
CA THR A 376 -16.87 19.77 9.17
C THR A 376 -17.71 21.03 9.18
N PHE A 377 -17.13 22.19 9.49
CA PHE A 377 -17.83 23.46 9.37
C PHE A 377 -18.37 23.69 7.94
N ASN A 378 -17.69 23.24 6.90
CA ASN A 378 -18.24 23.32 5.53
C ASN A 378 -19.57 22.56 5.40
N THR A 379 -19.72 21.43 6.09
CA THR A 379 -20.96 20.64 6.13
C THR A 379 -22.11 21.44 6.75
N LEU A 380 -21.83 22.17 7.85
CA LEU A 380 -22.80 23.06 8.50
C LEU A 380 -23.36 24.11 7.54
N ILE A 381 -22.48 24.69 6.73
CA ILE A 381 -22.85 25.77 5.79
C ILE A 381 -23.64 25.25 4.61
N GLN A 382 -23.40 24.01 4.20
CA GLN A 382 -24.17 23.34 3.15
C GLN A 382 -25.59 22.94 3.62
N GLN A 383 -25.88 23.02 4.93
CA GLN A 383 -27.16 22.65 5.51
C GLN A 383 -27.75 23.78 6.39
N PRO A 384 -28.30 24.84 5.78
CA PRO A 384 -28.85 25.99 6.53
C PRO A 384 -29.98 25.62 7.50
N SER A 385 -30.73 24.55 7.22
CA SER A 385 -31.81 24.04 8.05
C SER A 385 -31.36 23.06 9.14
N TYR A 386 -30.06 22.93 9.40
CA TYR A 386 -29.55 22.07 10.46
C TYR A 386 -30.01 22.60 11.83
N GLU A 387 -30.69 21.75 12.61
CA GLU A 387 -31.35 22.13 13.87
C GLU A 387 -30.41 22.85 14.86
N TYR A 388 -29.17 22.38 14.97
CA TYR A 388 -28.18 22.93 15.89
C TYR A 388 -27.30 24.03 15.26
N ARG A 389 -27.68 24.58 14.09
CA ARG A 389 -26.82 25.51 13.34
C ARG A 389 -26.39 26.72 14.16
N THR A 390 -27.33 27.40 14.79
CA THR A 390 -27.03 28.56 15.64
C THR A 390 -26.14 28.18 16.81
N LEU A 391 -26.44 27.08 17.49
CA LEU A 391 -25.65 26.60 18.62
C LEU A 391 -24.19 26.32 18.24
N VAL A 392 -23.96 25.65 17.10
CA VAL A 392 -22.61 25.35 16.59
C VAL A 392 -21.87 26.63 16.20
N LEU A 393 -22.53 27.58 15.52
CA LEU A 393 -21.92 28.87 15.15
C LEU A 393 -21.47 29.67 16.36
N GLN A 394 -22.32 29.71 17.39
CA GLN A 394 -22.02 30.37 18.66
C GLN A 394 -20.82 29.72 19.35
N GLU A 395 -20.77 28.38 19.41
CA GLU A 395 -19.66 27.67 20.02
C GLU A 395 -18.35 27.85 19.24
N ILE A 396 -18.39 27.90 17.91
CA ILE A 396 -17.20 28.21 17.11
C ILE A 396 -16.70 29.63 17.39
N GLY A 397 -17.60 30.60 17.58
CA GLY A 397 -17.24 31.95 18.01
C GLY A 397 -16.47 31.93 19.33
N ARG A 398 -17.00 31.23 20.35
CA ARG A 398 -16.37 31.07 21.67
C ARG A 398 -15.04 30.31 21.61
N PHE A 399 -15.00 29.20 20.87
CA PHE A 399 -13.78 28.40 20.65
C PHE A 399 -12.67 29.22 19.99
N THR A 400 -13.02 30.01 18.97
CA THR A 400 -12.04 30.88 18.30
C THR A 400 -11.56 31.99 19.24
N ALA A 401 -12.45 32.53 20.08
CA ALA A 401 -12.09 33.52 21.08
C ALA A 401 -11.10 32.96 22.11
N ASP A 402 -11.34 31.75 22.61
CA ASP A 402 -10.43 31.06 23.53
C ASP A 402 -9.05 30.79 22.88
N LEU A 403 -9.06 30.27 21.65
CA LEU A 403 -7.84 30.07 20.86
C LEU A 403 -7.01 31.36 20.74
N HIS A 404 -7.65 32.47 20.38
CA HIS A 404 -6.97 33.76 20.22
C HIS A 404 -6.54 34.39 21.55
N THR A 405 -7.31 34.18 22.63
CA THR A 405 -6.94 34.65 23.99
C THR A 405 -5.67 33.96 24.47
N LYS A 406 -5.50 32.68 24.12
CA LYS A 406 -4.27 31.90 24.37
C LYS A 406 -3.17 32.18 23.33
N GLY A 407 -3.32 33.22 22.51
CA GLY A 407 -2.28 33.67 21.59
C GLY A 407 -2.10 32.83 20.32
N MET A 408 -3.05 31.96 19.97
CA MET A 408 -2.95 31.06 18.82
C MET A 408 -3.73 31.59 17.62
N LEU A 409 -3.05 32.03 16.56
CA LEU A 409 -3.68 32.52 15.33
C LEU A 409 -3.52 31.51 14.20
N HIS A 410 -4.62 30.91 13.72
CA HIS A 410 -4.55 29.87 12.71
C HIS A 410 -4.53 30.45 11.29
N GLN A 411 -3.36 30.48 10.65
CA GLN A 411 -3.16 31.09 9.32
C GLN A 411 -3.85 30.34 8.17
N ASP A 412 -4.60 29.27 8.44
CA ASP A 412 -5.41 28.53 7.46
C ASP A 412 -6.76 28.08 7.99
N TYR A 413 -7.45 29.00 8.65
CA TYR A 413 -8.72 28.74 9.34
C TYR A 413 -9.89 28.63 8.36
N SER A 414 -9.84 27.60 7.53
CA SER A 414 -10.90 27.25 6.60
C SER A 414 -11.91 26.30 7.26
N GLY A 415 -13.13 26.26 6.74
CA GLY A 415 -14.18 25.40 7.28
C GLY A 415 -13.91 23.89 7.18
N GLY A 416 -12.95 23.47 6.34
CA GLY A 416 -12.52 22.08 6.28
C GLY A 416 -11.60 21.67 7.45
N ASN A 417 -11.08 22.64 8.20
CA ASN A 417 -10.16 22.41 9.31
C ASN A 417 -10.84 22.48 10.69
N ILE A 418 -12.14 22.78 10.74
CA ILE A 418 -12.94 22.85 11.96
C ILE A 418 -13.92 21.68 11.90
N LEU A 419 -13.75 20.73 12.81
CA LEU A 419 -14.61 19.56 12.96
C LEU A 419 -15.55 19.78 14.14
N PHE A 420 -16.76 19.23 14.06
CA PHE A 420 -17.72 19.32 15.15
C PHE A 420 -18.59 18.08 15.28
N ASP A 421 -19.13 17.90 16.48
CA ASP A 421 -20.25 17.00 16.77
C ASP A 421 -21.19 17.66 17.79
N VAL A 422 -22.44 17.24 17.82
CA VAL A 422 -23.42 17.69 18.82
C VAL A 422 -23.92 16.48 19.59
N GLN A 423 -23.52 16.37 20.85
CA GLN A 423 -23.87 15.25 21.72
C GLN A 423 -24.62 15.78 22.95
N ASN A 424 -25.85 15.30 23.15
CA ASN A 424 -26.69 15.71 24.28
C ASN A 424 -26.80 17.24 24.44
N GLY A 425 -26.92 17.97 23.32
CA GLY A 425 -27.00 19.43 23.30
C GLY A 425 -25.68 20.17 23.58
N LYS A 426 -24.55 19.46 23.70
CA LYS A 426 -23.21 20.06 23.81
C LYS A 426 -22.46 19.92 22.49
N VAL A 427 -21.82 21.00 22.06
CA VAL A 427 -21.01 21.01 20.85
C VAL A 427 -19.57 20.64 21.20
N LEU A 428 -19.09 19.54 20.61
CA LEU A 428 -17.67 19.19 20.62
C LEU A 428 -17.03 19.83 19.39
N LEU A 429 -15.89 20.50 19.56
CA LEU A 429 -15.12 21.10 18.48
C LEU A 429 -13.69 20.57 18.47
N GLU A 430 -13.19 20.29 17.28
CA GLU A 430 -11.80 19.92 17.07
C GLU A 430 -11.18 20.69 15.92
N LEU A 431 -9.96 21.17 16.12
CA LEU A 431 -9.16 21.82 15.08
C LEU A 431 -8.19 20.82 14.45
N VAL A 432 -8.08 20.82 13.13
CA VAL A 432 -7.11 20.01 12.36
C VAL A 432 -6.26 20.88 11.43
N ASP A 433 -5.22 20.28 10.82
CA ASP A 433 -4.21 20.98 10.00
C ASP A 433 -3.43 22.09 10.73
N LEU A 434 -3.02 21.77 11.97
CA LEU A 434 -2.44 22.72 12.92
C LEU A 434 -1.12 23.37 12.47
N ASN A 435 -0.39 22.80 11.51
CA ASN A 435 0.96 23.25 11.12
C ASN A 435 1.02 24.66 10.48
N ARG A 436 -0.03 25.48 10.59
CA ARG A 436 -0.09 26.88 10.18
C ARG A 436 -0.52 27.82 11.32
N ILE A 437 -0.54 27.35 12.57
CA ILE A 437 -0.71 28.22 13.74
C ILE A 437 0.52 29.09 13.94
N VAL A 438 0.28 30.37 14.24
CA VAL A 438 1.27 31.35 14.68
C VAL A 438 0.96 31.69 16.13
N PHE A 439 1.96 31.55 17.00
CA PHE A 439 1.85 31.90 18.40
C PHE A 439 2.28 33.36 18.59
N LYS A 440 1.43 34.16 19.23
CA LYS A 440 1.62 35.59 19.49
C LYS A 440 1.33 35.89 20.95
N HIS A 441 1.96 36.95 21.47
CA HIS A 441 1.65 37.45 22.82
C HIS A 441 0.22 38.02 22.90
N THR A 442 -0.20 38.75 21.87
CA THR A 442 -1.54 39.36 21.79
C THR A 442 -2.10 39.24 20.38
N ILE A 443 -3.39 38.93 20.27
CA ILE A 443 -4.15 38.95 19.02
C ILE A 443 -5.26 39.99 19.18
N GLY A 444 -5.12 41.12 18.48
CA GLY A 444 -6.10 42.22 18.51
C GLY A 444 -7.39 41.92 17.74
N ILE A 445 -8.34 42.86 17.79
CA ILE A 445 -9.64 42.75 17.11
C ILE A 445 -9.46 42.54 15.60
N GLU A 446 -8.64 43.37 14.94
CA GLU A 446 -8.45 43.29 13.48
C GLU A 446 -7.85 41.95 13.05
N GLU A 447 -6.76 41.49 13.68
CA GLU A 447 -6.13 40.23 13.34
C GLU A 447 -7.03 39.02 13.62
N GLY A 448 -7.77 39.06 14.74
CA GLY A 448 -8.70 38.00 15.10
C GLY A 448 -9.89 37.93 14.14
N CYS A 449 -10.50 39.07 13.82
CA CYS A 449 -11.59 39.17 12.85
C CYS A 449 -11.16 38.71 11.46
N LYS A 450 -9.93 39.04 11.05
CA LYS A 450 -9.35 38.60 9.77
C LYS A 450 -9.24 37.09 9.67
N ASN A 451 -9.16 36.39 10.81
CA ASN A 451 -9.10 34.94 10.78
C ASN A 451 -10.38 34.31 10.20
N PHE A 452 -11.54 34.99 10.32
CA PHE A 452 -12.83 34.54 9.79
C PHE A 452 -13.00 34.77 8.28
N GLU A 453 -12.14 35.59 7.65
CA GLU A 453 -12.19 35.87 6.20
C GLU A 453 -12.14 34.57 5.35
N ARG A 454 -11.52 33.52 5.89
CA ARG A 454 -11.38 32.23 5.20
C ARG A 454 -12.60 31.32 5.32
N LEU A 455 -13.54 31.63 6.20
CA LEU A 455 -14.81 30.93 6.31
C LEU A 455 -15.75 31.40 5.19
N ASN A 456 -16.27 30.46 4.40
CA ASN A 456 -17.17 30.77 3.29
C ASN A 456 -18.63 30.72 3.77
N ILE A 457 -19.08 31.74 4.49
CA ILE A 457 -20.39 31.74 5.17
C ILE A 457 -21.25 32.95 4.80
N ASP A 458 -22.56 32.78 4.95
CA ASP A 458 -23.55 33.85 4.81
C ASP A 458 -23.44 34.90 5.92
N GLU A 459 -24.10 36.04 5.70
CA GLU A 459 -23.98 37.21 6.57
C GLU A 459 -24.57 36.98 7.95
N GLU A 460 -25.71 36.30 8.01
CA GLU A 460 -26.36 35.91 9.25
C GLU A 460 -25.46 35.01 10.12
N ALA A 461 -24.88 33.96 9.54
CA ALA A 461 -23.93 33.10 10.25
C ALA A 461 -22.69 33.85 10.75
N LEU A 462 -22.17 34.76 9.92
CA LEU A 462 -21.01 35.57 10.25
C LEU A 462 -21.30 36.51 11.42
N GLN A 463 -22.50 37.10 11.46
CA GLN A 463 -22.93 37.98 12.54
C GLN A 463 -23.10 37.20 13.85
N ILE A 464 -23.72 36.02 13.84
CA ILE A 464 -23.86 35.15 15.01
C ILE A 464 -22.49 34.82 15.60
N LEU A 465 -21.57 34.36 14.74
CA LEU A 465 -20.22 33.94 15.14
C LEU A 465 -19.40 35.13 15.66
N ALA A 466 -19.41 36.27 14.96
CA ALA A 466 -18.68 37.47 15.35
C ALA A 466 -19.21 38.05 16.67
N THR A 467 -20.53 38.01 16.88
CA THR A 467 -21.16 38.47 18.13
C THR A 467 -20.69 37.65 19.32
N GLU A 468 -20.72 36.32 19.22
CA GLU A 468 -20.26 35.46 20.31
C GLU A 468 -18.75 35.53 20.53
N TYR A 469 -17.97 35.67 19.45
CA TYR A 469 -16.54 35.91 19.54
C TYR A 469 -16.23 37.22 20.28
N ALA A 470 -16.92 38.32 19.96
CA ALA A 470 -16.72 39.61 20.60
C ALA A 470 -17.04 39.55 22.11
N LYS A 471 -18.18 38.94 22.48
CA LYS A 471 -18.56 38.73 23.88
C LYS A 471 -17.50 37.93 24.64
N ALA A 472 -17.05 36.82 24.08
CA ALA A 472 -16.04 35.97 24.71
C ALA A 472 -14.66 36.64 24.83
N ARG A 473 -14.33 37.57 23.92
CA ARG A 473 -13.10 38.39 23.98
C ARG A 473 -13.24 39.67 24.80
N ASN A 474 -14.45 39.97 25.29
CA ASN A 474 -14.79 41.23 25.93
C ASN A 474 -14.48 42.46 25.04
N PHE A 475 -14.75 42.32 23.74
CA PHE A 475 -14.63 43.38 22.74
C PHE A 475 -16.00 44.02 22.46
N ASP A 476 -15.96 45.22 21.90
CA ASP A 476 -17.17 45.87 21.38
C ASP A 476 -17.77 45.02 20.24
N VAL A 477 -19.06 44.67 20.39
CA VAL A 477 -19.77 43.77 19.49
C VAL A 477 -19.94 44.39 18.11
N ASP A 478 -20.34 45.65 18.05
CA ASP A 478 -20.63 46.34 16.80
C ASP A 478 -19.34 46.53 15.99
N MET A 479 -18.25 46.96 16.63
CA MET A 479 -16.93 47.06 16.01
C MET A 479 -16.42 45.73 15.46
N CYS A 480 -16.67 44.63 16.18
CA CYS A 480 -16.23 43.30 15.77
C CYS A 480 -17.02 42.80 14.56
N VAL A 481 -18.35 42.92 14.59
CA VAL A 481 -19.24 42.55 13.48
C VAL A 481 -18.89 43.37 12.23
N GLU A 482 -18.75 44.69 12.36
CA GLU A 482 -18.36 45.57 11.25
C GLU A 482 -17.00 45.16 10.65
N SER A 483 -16.01 44.86 11.50
CA SER A 483 -14.68 44.43 11.06
C SER A 483 -14.72 43.15 10.23
N VAL A 484 -15.48 42.15 10.68
CA VAL A 484 -15.58 40.86 9.98
C VAL A 484 -16.34 41.01 8.65
N LEU A 485 -17.43 41.80 8.61
CA LEU A 485 -18.19 42.08 7.39
C LEU A 485 -17.35 42.83 6.34
N LYS A 486 -16.59 43.83 6.78
CA LYS A 486 -15.67 44.59 5.91
C LYS A 486 -14.64 43.68 5.24
N MET A 487 -14.05 42.75 5.99
CA MET A 487 -13.05 41.81 5.46
C MET A 487 -13.66 40.84 4.44
N ARG A 488 -14.92 40.42 4.64
CA ARG A 488 -15.65 39.62 3.64
C ARG A 488 -15.85 40.39 2.33
N TRP A 489 -16.26 41.66 2.38
CA TRP A 489 -16.43 42.46 1.16
C TRP A 489 -15.13 42.67 0.38
N HIS A 490 -13.99 42.85 1.06
CA HIS A 490 -12.69 42.96 0.38
C HIS A 490 -12.33 41.70 -0.40
N LYS A 491 -12.64 40.51 0.14
CA LYS A 491 -12.44 39.23 -0.56
C LYS A 491 -13.31 39.07 -1.81
N HIS A 492 -14.57 39.55 -1.78
CA HIS A 492 -15.47 39.49 -2.93
C HIS A 492 -15.10 40.47 -4.06
N LYS A 493 -14.43 41.58 -3.76
CA LYS A 493 -13.93 42.52 -4.79
C LYS A 493 -12.64 42.07 -5.48
N GLN A 494 -11.89 41.13 -4.90
CA GLN A 494 -10.62 40.63 -5.43
C GLN A 494 -10.74 39.30 -6.21
N ARG A 495 -11.94 38.72 -6.25
CA ARG A 495 -12.30 37.59 -7.13
C ARG A 495 -13.03 38.12 -8.35
#